data_AF-A0ABD4SMI6-F1
#
_entry.id   AF-A0ABD4SMI6-F1
#
_cell.length_a   1.000
_cell.length_b   1.000
_cell.length_c   1.000
_cell.angle_alpha   90.00
_cell.angle_beta   90.00
_cell.angle_gamma   90.00
#
_symmetry.space_group_name_H-M   'P 1'
#
loop_
_entity.id
_entity.type
_entity.pdbx_description
1 polymer ?
#
loop_
_entity_poly.entity_id
_entity_poly.type
_entity_poly.pdbx_seq_one_letter_code
_entity_poly.pdbx_strand_id
1 'polypeptide(L)'
;MNKATDHKNVYQDFKDAYEELKNEQNKIYNEAEKYLKYKRHVQKLKNLCNKTVDNSLQQTDEILCKPISNTQNSKQNHRFHKLIEWFSKKKSKQTKELVDDDQYEIENLKKSISDYEQEAKANGVINLLDVYEECHDYEELQNFIPWFSNDFRTKQTNLFILALKVRKQFLKEQVHNLKKAIKIWHDKNTYRQHKSAIQNAWHWINLAIPIISSTFASFNNMMNSMPKNSLGYVICDEAGQALPQVAVGAIFRSYKFIAVGDPKQIKPVLSYKIDTLLDVSVQTLVDKASKYGYYTQSNNDQDTTNWIGIPLWVHRRCTNPMFAIANAIAYDNKMVLSKNMQNLKGKTKWFNIKGKAIENYVKEQGEKLREELINKKKELSENHELKDKKIYVITPFKNVAKKLSALLKNDFDKINSNSHESISVGTVHIFQGKEAPIVYLVMGADEQTINAAEWAVTEPNIINVAATRAKKEFYIIGDKELYKNLGCMKKTIEIIDKYNQDSD
;
A
#
# COMPACT_ATOMS: atom_id res chain seq x y z
N MET A 1 -44.62 4.42 33.72
CA MET A 1 -43.43 5.28 33.92
C MET A 1 -42.22 4.38 34.09
N ASN A 2 -41.16 4.56 33.28
CA ASN A 2 -39.84 3.85 33.22
C ASN A 2 -39.37 3.54 31.78
N LYS A 3 -39.64 4.40 30.79
CA LYS A 3 -38.94 4.37 29.49
C LYS A 3 -37.99 5.55 29.31
N ALA A 4 -38.24 6.69 29.95
CA ALA A 4 -37.44 7.90 29.76
C ALA A 4 -36.05 7.86 30.44
N THR A 5 -35.85 7.02 31.47
CA THR A 5 -34.60 6.94 32.24
C THR A 5 -33.48 6.18 31.50
N ASP A 6 -33.80 5.13 30.74
CA ASP A 6 -32.81 4.41 29.93
C ASP A 6 -32.33 5.21 28.71
N HIS A 7 -33.19 6.07 28.16
CA HIS A 7 -32.91 6.78 26.90
C HIS A 7 -31.93 7.93 27.05
N LYS A 8 -31.94 8.63 28.20
CA LYS A 8 -31.00 9.72 28.49
C LYS A 8 -29.58 9.18 28.73
N ASN A 9 -29.46 7.94 29.19
CA ASN A 9 -28.19 7.32 29.56
C ASN A 9 -27.32 7.03 28.32
N VAL A 10 -27.87 6.37 27.29
CA VAL A 10 -27.07 5.93 26.11
C VAL A 10 -26.47 7.09 25.31
N TYR A 11 -27.20 8.21 25.14
CA TYR A 11 -26.65 9.38 24.44
C TYR A 11 -25.62 10.12 25.30
N GLN A 12 -25.84 10.18 26.61
CA GLN A 12 -24.89 10.80 27.53
C GLN A 12 -23.59 9.97 27.60
N ASP A 13 -23.68 8.64 27.72
CA ASP A 13 -22.54 7.71 27.66
C ASP A 13 -21.71 7.91 26.39
N PHE A 14 -22.38 8.03 25.23
CA PHE A 14 -21.70 8.33 23.96
C PHE A 14 -21.00 9.68 23.99
N LYS A 15 -21.66 10.71 24.50
CA LYS A 15 -21.12 12.07 24.54
C LYS A 15 -19.89 12.16 25.47
N ASP A 16 -19.95 11.52 26.63
CA ASP A 16 -18.87 11.51 27.60
C ASP A 16 -17.66 10.75 27.04
N ALA A 17 -17.87 9.56 26.46
CA ALA A 17 -16.82 8.80 25.78
C ALA A 17 -16.23 9.54 24.56
N TYR A 18 -17.05 10.31 23.84
CA TYR A 18 -16.60 11.12 22.71
C TYR A 18 -15.68 12.25 23.16
N GLU A 19 -16.07 13.02 24.18
CA GLU A 19 -15.25 14.12 24.68
C GLU A 19 -13.95 13.61 25.34
N GLU A 20 -14.00 12.47 26.05
CA GLU A 20 -12.80 11.81 26.58
C GLU A 20 -11.80 11.48 25.45
N LEU A 21 -12.25 10.73 24.44
CA LEU A 21 -11.38 10.29 23.35
C LEU A 21 -10.88 11.46 22.50
N LYS A 22 -11.71 12.49 22.29
CA LYS A 22 -11.35 13.72 21.58
C LYS A 22 -10.26 14.49 22.33
N ASN A 23 -10.37 14.58 23.66
CA ASN A 23 -9.34 15.22 24.49
C ASN A 23 -8.02 14.46 24.44
N GLU A 24 -8.07 13.12 24.51
CA GLU A 24 -6.88 12.27 24.37
C GLU A 24 -6.22 12.43 22.99
N GLN A 25 -7.02 12.42 21.92
CA GLN A 25 -6.54 12.64 20.56
C GLN A 25 -5.88 14.02 20.39
N ASN A 26 -6.50 15.08 20.93
CA ASN A 26 -5.95 16.44 20.85
C ASN A 26 -4.63 16.55 21.61
N LYS A 27 -4.48 15.89 22.76
CA LYS A 27 -3.21 15.83 23.49
C LYS A 27 -2.12 15.19 22.62
N ILE A 28 -2.39 14.03 22.01
CA ILE A 28 -1.44 13.34 21.12
C ILE A 28 -1.02 14.24 19.95
N TYR A 29 -1.97 14.90 19.28
CA TYR A 29 -1.64 15.78 18.14
C TYR A 29 -0.84 17.01 18.55
N ASN A 30 -1.20 17.66 19.65
CA ASN A 30 -0.49 18.85 20.13
C ASN A 30 0.96 18.51 20.51
N GLU A 31 1.18 17.38 21.17
CA GLU A 31 2.53 16.93 21.52
C GLU A 31 3.35 16.58 20.26
N ALA A 32 2.75 15.88 19.29
CA ALA A 32 3.41 15.59 18.01
C ALA A 32 3.79 16.86 17.24
N GLU A 33 2.91 17.87 17.20
CA GLU A 33 3.16 19.13 16.49
C GLU A 33 4.27 19.96 17.15
N LYS A 34 4.25 20.09 18.48
CA LYS A 34 5.30 20.77 19.25
C LYS A 34 6.67 20.16 18.97
N TYR A 35 6.78 18.83 19.06
CA TYR A 35 8.05 18.15 18.81
C TYR A 35 8.53 18.30 17.37
N LEU A 36 7.64 18.17 16.37
CA LEU A 36 7.99 18.40 14.95
C LEU A 36 8.54 19.82 14.71
N LYS A 37 8.01 20.82 15.41
CA LYS A 37 8.51 22.20 15.37
C LYS A 37 9.92 22.29 15.95
N TYR A 38 10.17 21.69 17.11
CA TYR A 38 11.51 21.63 17.73
C TYR A 38 12.51 20.88 16.86
N LYS A 39 12.15 19.72 16.29
CA LYS A 39 13.03 18.95 15.40
C LYS A 39 13.39 19.72 14.12
N ARG A 40 12.42 20.41 13.50
CA ARG A 40 12.71 21.30 12.35
C ARG A 40 13.70 22.40 12.74
N HIS A 41 13.60 22.91 13.96
CA HIS A 41 14.52 23.93 14.46
C HIS A 41 15.93 23.34 14.67
N VAL A 42 16.06 22.18 15.32
CA VAL A 42 17.34 21.48 15.49
C VAL A 42 17.97 21.08 14.15
N GLN A 43 17.19 20.58 13.19
CA GLN A 43 17.71 20.25 11.86
C GLN A 43 18.21 21.49 11.11
N LYS A 44 17.50 22.62 11.23
CA LYS A 44 17.95 23.91 10.67
C LYS A 44 19.26 24.35 11.31
N LEU A 45 19.38 24.25 12.63
CA LEU A 45 20.60 24.59 13.37
C LEU A 45 21.76 23.68 12.98
N LYS A 46 21.57 22.35 12.91
CA LYS A 46 22.59 21.41 12.41
C LYS A 46 23.06 21.74 10.99
N ASN A 47 22.12 22.05 10.09
CA ASN A 47 22.45 22.44 8.72
C ASN A 47 23.18 23.80 8.65
N LEU A 48 22.83 24.75 9.53
CA LEU A 48 23.51 26.04 9.65
C LEU A 48 24.93 25.84 10.18
N CYS A 49 25.11 25.10 11.28
CA CYS A 49 26.43 24.73 11.80
C CYS A 49 27.31 24.09 10.72
N ASN A 50 26.81 23.08 10.00
CA ASN A 50 27.58 22.44 8.93
C ASN A 50 27.98 23.42 7.82
N LYS A 51 27.06 24.30 7.39
CA LYS A 51 27.36 25.34 6.40
C LYS A 51 28.36 26.40 6.89
N THR A 52 28.29 26.77 8.17
CA THR A 52 29.21 27.75 8.77
C THR A 52 30.61 27.17 8.88
N VAL A 53 30.74 25.90 9.25
CA VAL A 53 32.02 25.17 9.26
C VAL A 53 32.59 25.07 7.83
N ASP A 54 31.81 24.64 6.85
CA ASP A 54 32.26 24.51 5.45
C ASP A 54 32.67 25.86 4.82
N ASN A 55 31.88 26.92 5.02
CA ASN A 55 32.19 28.26 4.51
C ASN A 55 33.42 28.88 5.19
N SER A 56 33.64 28.57 6.48
CA SER A 56 34.82 29.06 7.21
C SER A 56 36.10 28.41 6.71
N LEU A 57 36.07 27.11 6.36
CA LEU A 57 37.20 26.36 5.79
C LEU A 57 37.53 26.82 4.36
N GLN A 58 36.52 27.02 3.51
CA GLN A 58 36.73 27.50 2.14
C GLN A 58 37.28 28.93 2.06
N GLN A 59 36.81 29.84 2.92
CA GLN A 59 37.36 31.21 2.96
C GLN A 59 38.76 31.29 3.59
N THR A 60 39.13 30.38 4.49
CA THR A 60 40.50 30.32 5.01
C THR A 60 41.48 29.84 3.94
N ASP A 61 41.09 28.88 3.10
CA ASP A 61 41.93 28.37 2.01
C ASP A 61 42.11 29.40 0.87
N GLU A 62 41.08 30.19 0.54
CA GLU A 62 41.18 31.26 -0.48
C GLU A 62 42.05 32.44 -0.04
N ILE A 63 42.10 32.76 1.25
CA ILE A 63 42.90 33.87 1.79
C ILE A 63 44.36 33.46 2.01
N LEU A 64 44.63 32.20 2.34
CA LEU A 64 45.99 31.67 2.56
C LEU A 64 46.75 31.32 1.26
N CYS A 65 46.05 31.16 0.12
CA CYS A 65 46.65 30.68 -1.13
C CYS A 65 46.97 31.74 -2.21
N LYS A 66 46.93 33.06 -1.92
CA LYS A 66 47.43 34.07 -2.89
C LYS A 66 48.94 34.32 -2.67
N PRO A 67 49.83 33.95 -3.62
CA PRO A 67 51.26 34.17 -3.44
C PRO A 67 51.59 35.66 -3.56
N ILE A 68 52.20 36.22 -2.52
CA ILE A 68 52.88 37.52 -2.60
C ILE A 68 54.21 37.28 -3.31
N SER A 69 54.23 37.42 -4.63
CA SER A 69 55.48 37.66 -5.35
C SER A 69 55.78 39.16 -5.36
N ASN A 70 57.00 39.47 -4.92
CA ASN A 70 57.72 40.74 -5.07
C ASN A 70 57.34 41.89 -4.12
N THR A 71 58.08 42.02 -3.01
CA THR A 71 58.85 43.26 -2.71
C THR A 71 59.81 43.05 -1.53
N GLN A 72 61.08 43.43 -1.72
CA GLN A 72 62.14 43.42 -0.72
C GLN A 72 61.95 44.55 0.29
N ASN A 73 61.41 44.27 1.47
CA ASN A 73 61.59 45.12 2.66
C ASN A 73 61.29 44.34 3.97
N SER A 74 62.35 43.91 4.67
CA SER A 74 62.25 42.96 5.80
C SER A 74 61.56 43.50 7.07
N LYS A 75 61.44 44.83 7.25
CA LYS A 75 60.74 45.42 8.40
C LYS A 75 59.23 45.61 8.19
N GLN A 76 58.75 45.80 6.96
CA GLN A 76 57.32 45.88 6.66
C GLN A 76 56.65 44.50 6.69
N ASN A 77 57.34 43.45 6.21
CA ASN A 77 56.85 42.07 6.26
C ASN A 77 56.64 41.55 7.69
N HIS A 78 57.48 41.91 8.67
CA HIS A 78 57.29 41.45 10.05
C HIS A 78 56.08 42.12 10.75
N ARG A 79 55.80 43.40 10.46
CA ARG A 79 54.58 44.09 10.94
C ARG A 79 53.33 43.55 10.26
N PHE A 80 53.38 43.25 8.96
CA PHE A 80 52.29 42.62 8.23
C PHE A 80 52.01 41.20 8.72
N HIS A 81 53.04 40.39 8.97
CA HIS A 81 52.88 39.05 9.54
C HIS A 81 52.24 39.10 10.94
N LYS A 82 52.67 40.00 11.83
CA LYS A 82 52.02 40.18 13.14
C LYS A 82 50.57 40.67 13.02
N LEU A 83 50.27 41.52 12.03
CA LEU A 83 48.90 41.96 11.76
C LEU A 83 48.04 40.78 11.27
N ILE A 84 48.53 39.99 10.32
CA ILE A 84 47.84 38.78 9.81
C ILE A 84 47.64 37.78 10.94
N GLU A 85 48.64 37.55 11.79
CA GLU A 85 48.55 36.64 12.95
C GLU A 85 47.57 37.16 14.01
N TRP A 86 47.50 38.48 14.21
CA TRP A 86 46.53 39.10 15.11
C TRP A 86 45.11 39.04 14.53
N PHE A 87 44.93 39.33 13.23
CA PHE A 87 43.64 39.22 12.54
C PHE A 87 43.15 37.78 12.48
N SER A 88 44.03 36.80 12.23
CA SER A 88 43.68 35.38 12.23
C SER A 88 43.34 34.90 13.64
N LYS A 89 44.07 35.31 14.69
CA LYS A 89 43.71 35.04 16.09
C LYS A 89 42.39 35.68 16.50
N LYS A 90 42.14 36.94 16.13
CA LYS A 90 40.89 37.65 16.46
C LYS A 90 39.69 37.06 15.72
N LYS A 91 39.84 36.71 14.44
CA LYS A 91 38.81 36.05 13.65
C LYS A 91 38.56 34.62 14.15
N SER A 92 39.61 33.85 14.44
CA SER A 92 39.52 32.52 15.08
C SER A 92 38.80 32.58 16.44
N LYS A 93 39.06 33.61 17.24
CA LYS A 93 38.38 33.81 18.53
C LYS A 93 36.91 34.14 18.35
N GLN A 94 36.55 35.04 17.42
CA GLN A 94 35.16 35.35 17.09
C GLN A 94 34.41 34.14 16.49
N THR A 95 35.07 33.35 15.63
CA THR A 95 34.49 32.12 15.08
C THR A 95 34.32 31.06 16.17
N LYS A 96 35.27 30.95 17.12
CA LYS A 96 35.11 30.08 18.29
C LYS A 96 33.96 30.52 19.18
N GLU A 97 33.88 31.80 19.54
CA GLU A 97 32.78 32.33 20.37
C GLU A 97 31.40 32.09 19.71
N LEU A 98 31.27 32.31 18.40
CA LEU A 98 30.05 31.99 17.65
C LEU A 98 29.73 30.48 17.61
N VAL A 99 30.74 29.63 17.44
CA VAL A 99 30.57 28.17 17.47
C VAL A 99 30.23 27.66 18.87
N ASP A 100 30.80 28.27 19.92
CA ASP A 100 30.55 27.93 21.32
C ASP A 100 29.13 28.37 21.73
N ASP A 101 28.66 29.54 21.28
CA ASP A 101 27.28 30.02 21.49
C ASP A 101 26.25 29.13 20.77
N ASP A 102 26.50 28.79 19.50
CA ASP A 102 25.66 27.85 18.73
C ASP A 102 25.65 26.45 19.37
N GLN A 103 26.79 25.98 19.89
CA GLN A 103 26.89 24.70 20.60
C GLN A 103 26.10 24.72 21.92
N TYR A 104 26.17 25.81 22.68
CA TYR A 104 25.39 25.99 23.90
C TYR A 104 23.87 25.99 23.62
N GLU A 105 23.43 26.67 22.55
CA GLU A 105 22.03 26.65 22.14
C GLU A 105 21.57 25.25 21.69
N ILE A 106 22.42 24.52 20.96
CA ILE A 106 22.19 23.12 20.59
C ILE A 106 22.07 22.22 21.83
N GLU A 107 22.94 22.38 22.83
CA GLU A 107 22.90 21.60 24.07
C GLU A 107 21.63 21.87 24.89
N ASN A 108 21.21 23.13 24.99
CA ASN A 108 19.95 23.48 25.65
C ASN A 108 18.74 22.89 24.92
N LEU A 109 18.72 22.95 23.58
CA LEU A 109 17.64 22.34 22.79
C LEU A 109 17.62 20.82 22.92
N LYS A 110 18.78 20.14 22.96
CA LYS A 110 18.87 18.70 23.23
C LYS A 110 18.30 18.35 24.61
N LYS A 111 18.60 19.16 25.62
CA LYS A 111 18.06 18.96 26.98
C LYS A 111 16.54 19.12 27.01
N SER A 112 16.01 20.18 26.40
CA SER A 112 14.56 20.38 26.28
C SER A 112 13.89 19.22 25.53
N ILE A 113 14.50 18.70 24.46
CA ILE A 113 14.01 17.51 23.74
C ILE A 113 13.93 16.30 24.69
N SER A 114 14.99 16.03 25.46
CA SER A 114 15.02 14.89 26.39
C SER A 114 13.97 15.01 27.51
N ASP A 115 13.76 16.20 28.06
CA ASP A 115 12.73 16.45 29.07
C ASP A 115 11.32 16.21 28.49
N TYR A 116 11.08 16.65 27.26
CA TYR A 116 9.82 16.36 26.54
C TYR A 116 9.63 14.87 26.23
N GLU A 117 10.68 14.15 25.84
CA GLU A 117 10.61 12.70 25.60
C GLU A 117 10.19 11.94 26.86
N GLN A 118 10.71 12.34 28.02
CA GLN A 118 10.32 11.76 29.30
C GLN A 118 8.85 12.05 29.65
N GLU A 119 8.40 13.28 29.43
CA GLU A 119 7.01 13.68 29.64
C GLU A 119 6.05 12.96 28.69
N ALA A 120 6.42 12.79 27.42
CA ALA A 120 5.64 12.03 26.43
C ALA A 120 5.51 10.55 26.81
N LYS A 121 6.62 9.92 27.24
CA LYS A 121 6.63 8.53 27.75
C LYS A 121 5.74 8.36 28.98
N ALA A 122 5.81 9.29 29.94
CA ALA A 122 4.98 9.27 31.14
C ALA A 122 3.47 9.39 30.83
N ASN A 123 3.12 10.10 29.76
CA ASN A 123 1.74 10.28 29.31
C ASN A 123 1.20 9.13 28.43
N GLY A 124 1.96 8.04 28.25
CA GLY A 124 1.53 6.91 27.41
C GLY A 124 1.41 7.24 25.92
N VAL A 125 1.91 8.41 25.51
CA VAL A 125 2.09 8.74 24.11
C VAL A 125 3.29 7.92 23.66
N ILE A 126 3.01 6.77 23.02
CA ILE A 126 4.04 5.94 22.39
C ILE A 126 4.87 6.89 21.53
N ASN A 127 6.16 6.95 21.84
CA ASN A 127 7.05 7.94 21.30
C ASN A 127 7.09 7.78 19.77
N LEU A 128 6.34 8.66 19.09
CA LEU A 128 6.20 8.71 17.65
C LEU A 128 7.57 8.78 16.95
N LEU A 129 8.56 9.27 17.69
CA LEU A 129 9.84 9.74 17.24
C LEU A 129 11.00 8.92 17.78
N ASP A 130 10.88 8.18 18.90
CA ASP A 130 11.82 7.08 19.19
C ASP A 130 11.82 6.09 18.03
N VAL A 131 10.67 5.80 17.41
CA VAL A 131 10.66 4.95 16.21
C VAL A 131 11.26 5.67 15.00
N TYR A 132 11.03 6.97 14.83
CA TYR A 132 11.61 7.69 13.68
C TYR A 132 13.13 7.91 13.79
N GLU A 133 13.72 7.80 14.99
CA GLU A 133 15.15 7.99 15.27
C GLU A 133 15.89 6.69 15.64
N GLU A 134 15.26 5.77 16.38
CA GLU A 134 15.78 4.44 16.74
C GLU A 134 15.46 3.34 15.71
N CYS A 135 14.41 3.48 14.87
CA CYS A 135 14.28 2.59 13.70
C CYS A 135 15.25 3.03 12.61
N HIS A 136 16.51 2.63 12.80
CA HIS A 136 17.52 2.62 11.75
C HIS A 136 17.13 1.71 10.58
N ASP A 137 16.14 0.84 10.78
CA ASP A 137 15.62 -0.09 9.79
C ASP A 137 14.27 0.38 9.21
N TYR A 138 14.24 0.52 7.88
CA TYR A 138 13.04 0.82 7.10
C TYR A 138 11.91 -0.18 7.38
N GLU A 139 12.24 -1.45 7.64
CA GLU A 139 11.21 -2.46 7.92
C GLU A 139 10.47 -2.20 9.23
N GLU A 140 11.19 -1.79 10.26
CA GLU A 140 10.60 -1.52 11.56
C GLU A 140 9.70 -0.28 11.53
N LEU A 141 10.15 0.77 10.83
CA LEU A 141 9.37 1.99 10.61
C LEU A 141 8.02 1.69 9.94
N GLN A 142 8.00 0.86 8.89
CA GLN A 142 6.75 0.52 8.19
C GLN A 142 5.79 -0.28 9.06
N ASN A 143 6.30 -1.12 9.97
CA ASN A 143 5.47 -1.92 10.87
C ASN A 143 4.93 -1.14 12.08
N PHE A 144 5.41 0.09 12.31
CA PHE A 144 5.01 0.89 13.45
C PHE A 144 3.68 1.64 13.25
N ILE A 145 2.89 1.75 14.32
CA ILE A 145 1.62 2.49 14.33
C ILE A 145 1.75 3.65 15.33
N PRO A 146 2.22 4.82 14.87
CA PRO A 146 2.54 5.94 15.75
C PRO A 146 1.33 6.54 16.48
N TRP A 147 0.19 6.61 15.79
CA TRP A 147 -0.92 7.48 16.20
C TRP A 147 -1.84 6.90 17.27
N PHE A 148 -1.73 5.61 17.57
CA PHE A 148 -2.73 4.90 18.37
C PHE A 148 -2.09 3.86 19.28
N SER A 149 -2.32 4.00 20.59
CA SER A 149 -2.05 2.93 21.56
C SER A 149 -3.15 1.86 21.53
N ASN A 150 -2.88 0.69 22.09
CA ASN A 150 -3.91 -0.36 22.25
C ASN A 150 -5.09 0.11 23.13
N ASP A 151 -4.81 0.94 24.14
CA ASP A 151 -5.85 1.55 24.98
C ASP A 151 -6.73 2.52 24.16
N PHE A 152 -6.11 3.43 23.40
CA PHE A 152 -6.83 4.34 22.51
C PHE A 152 -7.70 3.56 21.52
N ARG A 153 -7.19 2.47 20.93
CA ARG A 153 -7.96 1.60 20.03
C ARG A 153 -9.16 0.98 20.72
N THR A 154 -8.98 0.50 21.95
CA THR A 154 -10.08 -0.05 22.77
C THR A 154 -11.15 1.01 23.02
N LYS A 155 -10.77 2.22 23.44
CA LYS A 155 -11.71 3.34 23.65
C LYS A 155 -12.41 3.75 22.35
N GLN A 156 -11.69 3.82 21.23
CA GLN A 156 -12.25 4.09 19.91
C GLN A 156 -13.30 3.04 19.50
N THR A 157 -13.02 1.75 19.73
CA THR A 157 -13.99 0.66 19.48
C THR A 157 -15.22 0.81 20.38
N ASN A 158 -15.04 1.11 21.68
CA ASN A 158 -16.14 1.33 22.60
C ASN A 158 -17.03 2.51 22.18
N LEU A 159 -16.41 3.62 21.77
CA LEU A 159 -17.11 4.79 21.23
C LEU A 159 -17.93 4.44 19.98
N PHE A 160 -17.36 3.64 19.07
CA PHE A 160 -18.09 3.16 17.89
C PHE A 160 -19.32 2.32 18.27
N ILE A 161 -19.19 1.42 19.25
CA ILE A 161 -20.32 0.63 19.77
C ILE A 161 -21.39 1.54 20.38
N LEU A 162 -21.00 2.55 21.17
CA LEU A 162 -21.93 3.54 21.72
C LEU A 162 -22.66 4.33 20.63
N ALA A 163 -21.94 4.75 19.58
CA ALA A 163 -22.54 5.43 18.42
C ALA A 163 -23.61 4.56 17.73
N LEU A 164 -23.36 3.25 17.59
CA LEU A 164 -24.35 2.32 17.06
C LEU A 164 -25.56 2.17 17.98
N LYS A 165 -25.39 2.19 19.31
CA LYS A 165 -26.50 2.17 20.27
C LYS A 165 -27.37 3.42 20.17
N VAL A 166 -26.77 4.61 20.12
CA VAL A 166 -27.48 5.89 19.92
C VAL A 166 -28.28 5.86 18.62
N ARG A 167 -27.65 5.44 17.52
CA ARG A 167 -28.29 5.32 16.20
C ARG A 167 -29.44 4.33 16.21
N LYS A 168 -29.28 3.16 16.83
CA LYS A 168 -30.33 2.15 17.00
C LYS A 168 -31.53 2.72 17.78
N GLN A 169 -31.26 3.44 18.86
CA GLN A 169 -32.31 4.08 19.67
C GLN A 169 -33.08 5.12 18.84
N PHE A 170 -32.37 6.01 18.15
CA PHE A 170 -32.99 7.02 17.27
C PHE A 170 -33.88 6.39 16.20
N LEU A 171 -33.42 5.34 15.52
CA LEU A 171 -34.22 4.64 14.50
C LEU A 171 -35.46 3.96 15.08
N LYS A 172 -35.39 3.43 16.32
CA LYS A 172 -36.53 2.81 17.00
C LYS A 172 -37.61 3.84 17.31
N GLU A 173 -37.22 5.03 17.74
CA GLU A 173 -38.14 6.15 17.99
C GLU A 173 -38.73 6.70 16.69
N GLN A 174 -37.96 6.68 15.61
CA GLN A 174 -38.33 7.25 14.31
C GLN A 174 -38.75 6.19 13.27
N VAL A 175 -39.25 5.04 13.72
CA VAL A 175 -39.57 3.89 12.84
C VAL A 175 -40.55 4.25 11.72
N HIS A 176 -41.48 5.18 11.97
CA HIS A 176 -42.43 5.65 10.96
C HIS A 176 -41.73 6.38 9.81
N ASN A 177 -40.76 7.24 10.12
CA ASN A 177 -39.99 7.97 9.13
C ASN A 177 -39.09 7.03 8.32
N LEU A 178 -38.50 6.03 8.98
CA LEU A 178 -37.74 4.99 8.28
C LEU A 178 -38.63 4.17 7.33
N LYS A 179 -39.83 3.75 7.74
CA LYS A 179 -40.78 3.02 6.87
C LYS A 179 -41.19 3.86 5.65
N LYS A 180 -41.46 5.15 5.84
CA LYS A 180 -41.75 6.09 4.74
C LYS A 180 -40.56 6.21 3.78
N ALA A 181 -39.35 6.34 4.31
CA ALA A 181 -38.13 6.41 3.51
C ALA A 181 -37.93 5.15 2.66
N ILE A 182 -38.11 3.96 3.25
CA ILE A 182 -38.02 2.69 2.51
C ILE A 182 -39.03 2.66 1.36
N LYS A 183 -40.28 3.08 1.60
CA LYS A 183 -41.32 3.15 0.56
C LYS A 183 -40.94 4.11 -0.57
N ILE A 184 -40.49 5.33 -0.23
CA ILE A 184 -40.08 6.34 -1.22
C ILE A 184 -38.91 5.82 -2.07
N TRP A 185 -37.93 5.16 -1.44
CA TRP A 185 -36.76 4.62 -2.14
C TRP A 185 -37.12 3.45 -3.06
N HIS A 186 -37.99 2.55 -2.60
CA HIS A 186 -38.52 1.46 -3.43
C HIS A 186 -39.27 2.00 -4.65
N ASP A 187 -40.14 2.98 -4.44
CA ASP A 187 -40.98 3.57 -5.49
C ASP A 187 -40.34 4.84 -6.11
N LYS A 188 -39.00 4.92 -6.16
CA LYS A 188 -38.26 6.12 -6.59
C LYS A 188 -38.68 6.69 -7.94
N ASN A 189 -39.23 5.84 -8.83
CA ASN A 189 -39.73 6.25 -10.14
C ASN A 189 -40.95 7.18 -10.03
N THR A 190 -41.86 6.89 -9.09
CA THR A 190 -43.04 7.71 -8.80
C THR A 190 -42.64 9.06 -8.20
N TYR A 191 -41.56 9.09 -7.42
CA TYR A 191 -41.04 10.31 -6.77
C TYR A 191 -39.98 11.04 -7.60
N ARG A 192 -39.78 10.72 -8.89
CA ARG A 192 -38.71 11.32 -9.73
C ARG A 192 -38.70 12.86 -9.74
N GLN A 193 -39.88 13.48 -9.69
CA GLN A 193 -40.00 14.94 -9.65
C GLN A 193 -39.67 15.53 -8.26
N HIS A 194 -39.69 14.70 -7.20
CA HIS A 194 -39.45 15.07 -5.81
C HIS A 194 -38.04 14.63 -5.35
N LYS A 195 -37.00 15.18 -5.99
CA LYS A 195 -35.60 14.80 -5.72
C LYS A 195 -35.18 14.92 -4.26
N SER A 196 -35.67 15.94 -3.55
CA SER A 196 -35.42 16.12 -2.11
C SER A 196 -35.98 14.99 -1.26
N ALA A 197 -37.16 14.46 -1.61
CA ALA A 197 -37.76 13.33 -0.91
C ALA A 197 -36.94 12.05 -1.11
N ILE A 198 -36.44 11.80 -2.32
CA ILE A 198 -35.55 10.66 -2.63
C ILE A 198 -34.24 10.78 -1.86
N GLN A 199 -33.63 11.98 -1.83
CA GLN A 199 -32.39 12.21 -1.09
C GLN A 199 -32.58 12.02 0.42
N ASN A 200 -33.67 12.55 0.99
CA ASN A 200 -33.98 12.35 2.40
C ASN A 200 -34.26 10.88 2.73
N ALA A 201 -34.95 10.16 1.83
CA ALA A 201 -35.17 8.72 1.96
C ALA A 201 -33.83 7.96 1.98
N TRP A 202 -32.89 8.34 1.10
CA TRP A 202 -31.54 7.78 1.12
C TRP A 202 -30.82 8.06 2.44
N HIS A 203 -30.88 9.28 2.98
CA HIS A 203 -30.25 9.60 4.27
C HIS A 203 -30.79 8.73 5.40
N TRP A 204 -32.11 8.46 5.44
CA TRP A 204 -32.70 7.52 6.40
C TRP A 204 -32.20 6.09 6.21
N ILE A 205 -32.10 5.62 4.97
CA ILE A 205 -31.58 4.29 4.66
C ILE A 205 -30.10 4.19 5.05
N ASN A 206 -29.27 5.19 4.72
CA ASN A 206 -27.87 5.21 5.08
C ASN A 206 -27.64 5.43 6.58
N LEU A 207 -28.61 6.03 7.29
CA LEU A 207 -28.69 6.07 8.75
C LEU A 207 -29.21 4.75 9.37
N ALA A 208 -29.85 3.87 8.62
CA ALA A 208 -30.11 2.50 9.08
C ALA A 208 -28.93 1.58 8.77
N ILE A 209 -28.38 1.70 7.56
CA ILE A 209 -27.35 0.84 6.98
C ILE A 209 -26.12 1.70 6.66
N PRO A 210 -25.08 1.70 7.52
CA PRO A 210 -23.97 2.65 7.41
C PRO A 210 -23.08 2.41 6.18
N ILE A 211 -23.00 1.16 5.72
CA ILE A 211 -22.16 0.73 4.60
C ILE A 211 -23.06 0.02 3.59
N ILE A 212 -23.06 0.52 2.36
CA ILE A 212 -23.82 -0.06 1.24
C ILE A 212 -22.84 -0.29 0.09
N SER A 213 -22.65 -1.54 -0.30
CA SER A 213 -21.78 -1.93 -1.41
C SER A 213 -22.57 -2.08 -2.71
N SER A 214 -21.98 -1.65 -3.83
CA SER A 214 -22.54 -1.83 -5.17
C SER A 214 -21.41 -1.88 -6.21
N THR A 215 -21.63 -2.52 -7.35
CA THR A 215 -20.73 -2.41 -8.50
C THR A 215 -21.01 -1.10 -9.25
N PHE A 216 -20.06 -0.59 -10.03
CA PHE A 216 -20.29 0.61 -10.85
C PHE A 216 -21.48 0.47 -11.81
N ALA A 217 -21.66 -0.73 -12.39
CA ALA A 217 -22.78 -1.02 -13.29
C ALA A 217 -24.15 -0.85 -12.60
N SER A 218 -24.30 -1.40 -11.39
CA SER A 218 -25.54 -1.28 -10.61
C SER A 218 -25.70 0.10 -9.98
N PHE A 219 -24.60 0.73 -9.57
CA PHE A 219 -24.61 2.01 -8.89
C PHE A 219 -25.29 3.10 -9.72
N ASN A 220 -25.04 3.14 -11.04
CA ASN A 220 -25.64 4.17 -11.89
C ASN A 220 -27.17 4.10 -11.89
N ASN A 221 -27.73 2.89 -11.97
CA ASN A 221 -29.18 2.68 -11.90
C ASN A 221 -29.74 2.91 -10.49
N MET A 222 -28.98 2.55 -9.46
CA MET A 222 -29.38 2.76 -8.07
C MET A 222 -29.51 4.26 -7.76
N MET A 223 -28.53 5.05 -8.19
CA MET A 223 -28.34 6.46 -7.80
C MET A 223 -28.74 7.48 -8.88
N ASN A 224 -29.46 7.07 -9.93
CA ASN A 224 -29.78 7.93 -11.08
C ASN A 224 -30.55 9.21 -10.71
N SER A 225 -31.41 9.17 -9.70
CA SER A 225 -32.20 10.32 -9.23
C SER A 225 -31.48 11.17 -8.16
N MET A 226 -30.28 10.78 -7.74
CA MET A 226 -29.54 11.45 -6.68
C MET A 226 -28.76 12.66 -7.23
N PRO A 227 -28.82 13.83 -6.58
CA PRO A 227 -28.12 15.03 -7.03
C PRO A 227 -26.60 14.93 -6.81
N LYS A 228 -25.86 15.90 -7.34
CA LYS A 228 -24.42 16.05 -7.09
C LYS A 228 -24.13 16.16 -5.58
N ASN A 229 -22.99 15.64 -5.14
CA ASN A 229 -22.53 15.72 -3.75
C ASN A 229 -23.55 15.23 -2.69
N SER A 230 -24.40 14.28 -3.05
CA SER A 230 -25.44 13.74 -2.17
C SER A 230 -24.98 12.58 -1.30
N LEU A 231 -23.81 12.00 -1.61
CA LEU A 231 -23.18 10.92 -0.85
C LEU A 231 -21.99 11.50 -0.08
N GLY A 232 -21.94 11.30 1.23
CA GLY A 232 -20.85 11.81 2.06
C GLY A 232 -19.49 11.24 1.66
N TYR A 233 -19.38 9.91 1.63
CA TYR A 233 -18.18 9.20 1.23
C TYR A 233 -18.53 8.11 0.22
N VAL A 234 -17.71 7.99 -0.82
CA VAL A 234 -17.70 6.85 -1.73
C VAL A 234 -16.29 6.28 -1.74
N ILE A 235 -16.18 4.98 -1.45
CA ILE A 235 -14.92 4.24 -1.51
C ILE A 235 -15.00 3.32 -2.72
N CYS A 236 -14.04 3.47 -3.63
CA CYS A 236 -13.84 2.59 -4.77
C CYS A 236 -12.71 1.63 -4.43
N ASP A 237 -13.06 0.37 -4.15
CA ASP A 237 -12.09 -0.71 -4.02
C ASP A 237 -11.71 -1.26 -5.41
N GLU A 238 -10.54 -1.89 -5.54
CA GLU A 238 -9.98 -2.38 -6.80
C GLU A 238 -9.93 -1.31 -7.92
N ALA A 239 -9.70 -0.05 -7.52
CA ALA A 239 -9.69 1.11 -8.42
C ALA A 239 -8.59 1.04 -9.50
N GLY A 240 -7.56 0.22 -9.30
CA GLY A 240 -6.53 -0.07 -10.29
C GLY A 240 -7.07 -0.76 -11.55
N GLN A 241 -8.26 -1.34 -11.46
CA GLN A 241 -8.89 -2.15 -12.51
C GLN A 241 -10.15 -1.52 -13.08
N ALA A 242 -10.66 -0.48 -12.39
CA ALA A 242 -11.81 0.27 -12.84
C ALA A 242 -11.40 1.27 -13.92
N LEU A 243 -12.17 1.27 -15.01
CA LEU A 243 -12.08 2.30 -16.03
C LEU A 243 -12.61 3.64 -15.50
N PRO A 244 -11.93 4.78 -15.73
CA PRO A 244 -12.36 6.08 -15.24
C PRO A 244 -13.82 6.43 -15.57
N GLN A 245 -14.26 6.15 -16.79
CA GLN A 245 -15.60 6.46 -17.27
C GLN A 245 -16.71 5.78 -16.48
N VAL A 246 -16.46 4.58 -15.91
CA VAL A 246 -17.49 3.88 -15.12
C VAL A 246 -17.65 4.49 -13.72
N ALA A 247 -16.64 5.21 -13.23
CA ALA A 247 -16.65 5.84 -11.91
C ALA A 247 -17.22 7.26 -11.91
N VAL A 248 -17.34 7.92 -13.07
CA VAL A 248 -17.79 9.33 -13.19
C VAL A 248 -19.10 9.59 -12.43
N GLY A 249 -20.09 8.71 -12.60
CA GLY A 249 -21.37 8.84 -11.92
C GLY A 249 -21.27 8.72 -10.39
N ALA A 250 -20.32 7.94 -9.87
CA ALA A 250 -20.06 7.83 -8.44
C ALA A 250 -19.33 9.06 -7.91
N ILE A 251 -18.29 9.51 -8.61
CA ILE A 251 -17.51 10.71 -8.29
C ILE A 251 -18.42 11.94 -8.24
N PHE A 252 -19.25 12.15 -9.28
CA PHE A 252 -20.15 13.31 -9.38
C PHE A 252 -21.16 13.42 -8.22
N ARG A 253 -21.55 12.28 -7.64
CA ARG A 253 -22.49 12.21 -6.52
C ARG A 253 -21.81 12.21 -5.15
N SER A 254 -20.49 12.10 -5.09
CA SER A 254 -19.73 12.02 -3.84
C SER A 254 -19.23 13.39 -3.38
N TYR A 255 -19.30 13.66 -2.09
CA TYR A 255 -18.62 14.79 -1.47
C TYR A 255 -17.14 14.47 -1.25
N LYS A 256 -16.84 13.23 -0.85
CA LYS A 256 -15.48 12.68 -0.78
C LYS A 256 -15.41 11.35 -1.51
N PHE A 257 -14.41 11.22 -2.36
CA PHE A 257 -14.12 10.00 -3.11
C PHE A 257 -12.76 9.46 -2.69
N ILE A 258 -12.70 8.17 -2.35
CA ILE A 258 -11.47 7.47 -2.00
C ILE A 258 -11.31 6.32 -2.98
N ALA A 259 -10.18 6.28 -3.68
CA ALA A 259 -9.80 5.15 -4.52
C ALA A 259 -8.75 4.30 -3.80
N VAL A 260 -8.98 3.00 -3.77
CA VAL A 260 -8.06 2.00 -3.24
C VAL A 260 -7.86 0.96 -4.33
N GLY A 261 -6.63 0.72 -4.71
CA GLY A 261 -6.30 -0.22 -5.76
C GLY A 261 -4.82 -0.17 -6.10
N ASP A 262 -4.40 -1.17 -6.86
CA ASP A 262 -3.01 -1.34 -7.24
C ASP A 262 -2.87 -1.42 -8.77
N PRO A 263 -2.35 -0.36 -9.42
CA PRO A 263 -2.13 -0.34 -10.86
C PRO A 263 -1.10 -1.39 -11.34
N LYS A 264 -0.24 -1.90 -10.45
CA LYS A 264 0.78 -2.92 -10.75
C LYS A 264 0.23 -4.35 -10.67
N GLN A 265 -1.05 -4.54 -10.33
CA GLN A 265 -1.72 -5.85 -10.35
C GLN A 265 -2.42 -6.14 -11.68
N ILE A 266 -3.71 -5.87 -11.85
CA ILE A 266 -4.41 -6.12 -13.13
C ILE A 266 -4.89 -4.78 -13.68
N LYS A 267 -4.56 -4.52 -14.94
CA LYS A 267 -5.01 -3.32 -15.65
C LYS A 267 -6.49 -3.48 -16.10
N PRO A 268 -7.23 -2.38 -16.27
CA PRO A 268 -8.61 -2.45 -16.77
C PRO A 268 -8.68 -3.15 -18.14
N VAL A 269 -9.70 -3.97 -18.35
CA VAL A 269 -9.89 -4.67 -19.65
C VAL A 269 -10.59 -3.73 -20.62
N LEU A 270 -9.87 -3.25 -21.63
CA LEU A 270 -10.43 -2.49 -22.75
C LEU A 270 -10.79 -3.44 -23.91
N SER A 271 -12.06 -3.46 -24.32
CA SER A 271 -12.48 -4.20 -25.51
C SER A 271 -12.07 -3.51 -26.81
N TYR A 272 -11.77 -2.21 -26.76
CA TYR A 272 -11.37 -1.39 -27.92
C TYR A 272 -10.22 -0.47 -27.50
N LYS A 273 -9.13 -0.48 -28.27
CA LYS A 273 -8.05 0.50 -28.14
C LYS A 273 -8.53 1.80 -28.77
N ILE A 274 -8.82 2.79 -27.93
CA ILE A 274 -8.94 4.18 -28.38
C ILE A 274 -7.55 4.77 -28.17
N ASP A 275 -6.83 5.09 -29.24
CA ASP A 275 -5.42 5.52 -29.23
C ASP A 275 -5.12 6.73 -28.32
N THR A 276 -6.14 7.48 -27.88
CA THR A 276 -6.00 8.70 -27.06
C THR A 276 -6.35 8.52 -25.58
N LEU A 277 -6.98 7.42 -25.18
CA LEU A 277 -7.28 7.08 -23.78
C LEU A 277 -6.41 5.89 -23.39
N LEU A 278 -5.12 6.20 -23.19
CA LEU A 278 -4.08 5.32 -22.67
C LEU A 278 -4.56 4.48 -21.47
N ASP A 279 -3.87 3.36 -21.20
CA ASP A 279 -4.03 2.38 -20.10
C ASP A 279 -4.12 3.03 -18.70
N VAL A 280 -5.23 3.71 -18.43
CA VAL A 280 -5.46 4.53 -17.25
C VAL A 280 -6.62 3.92 -16.46
N SER A 281 -6.41 3.80 -15.16
CA SER A 281 -7.43 3.36 -14.19
C SER A 281 -7.90 4.51 -13.32
N VAL A 282 -9.02 4.31 -12.61
CA VAL A 282 -9.49 5.24 -11.57
C VAL A 282 -8.38 5.54 -10.58
N GLN A 283 -7.62 4.52 -10.14
CA GLN A 283 -6.51 4.70 -9.20
C GLN A 283 -5.45 5.66 -9.77
N THR A 284 -4.97 5.43 -11.00
CA THR A 284 -3.90 6.27 -11.58
C THR A 284 -4.29 7.74 -11.75
N LEU A 285 -5.57 8.04 -11.99
CA LEU A 285 -6.04 9.43 -12.04
C LEU A 285 -6.15 10.05 -10.65
N VAL A 286 -6.66 9.29 -9.67
CA VAL A 286 -6.75 9.77 -8.28
C VAL A 286 -5.35 9.96 -7.69
N ASP A 287 -4.40 9.09 -8.01
CA ASP A 287 -2.99 9.23 -7.64
C ASP A 287 -2.43 10.55 -8.15
N LYS A 288 -2.55 10.82 -9.47
CA LYS A 288 -2.11 12.09 -10.08
C LYS A 288 -2.76 13.33 -9.46
N ALA A 289 -4.02 13.23 -9.02
CA ALA A 289 -4.73 14.32 -8.35
C ALA A 289 -4.44 14.41 -6.84
N SER A 290 -3.79 13.41 -6.25
CA SER A 290 -3.58 13.33 -4.81
C SER A 290 -2.51 14.32 -4.36
N LYS A 291 -2.85 15.13 -3.35
CA LYS A 291 -1.93 16.08 -2.71
C LYS A 291 -0.76 15.39 -1.99
N TYR A 292 -1.02 14.21 -1.44
CA TYR A 292 -0.03 13.44 -0.69
C TYR A 292 0.24 12.15 -1.45
N GLY A 293 1.52 11.80 -1.54
CA GLY A 293 1.94 10.69 -2.38
C GLY A 293 3.43 10.46 -2.32
N TYR A 294 3.90 9.61 -3.22
CA TYR A 294 5.29 9.18 -3.32
C TYR A 294 5.70 9.10 -4.79
N TYR A 295 6.94 9.50 -5.11
CA TYR A 295 7.50 9.32 -6.44
C TYR A 295 8.20 7.97 -6.54
N THR A 296 7.72 7.09 -7.43
CA THR A 296 8.44 5.86 -7.77
C THR A 296 9.53 6.16 -8.79
N GLN A 297 10.70 5.53 -8.64
CA GLN A 297 11.76 5.56 -9.66
C GLN A 297 11.44 4.50 -10.71
N SER A 298 11.37 4.88 -11.97
CA SER A 298 11.28 3.91 -13.07
C SER A 298 12.68 3.44 -13.43
N ASN A 299 12.92 2.13 -13.40
CA ASN A 299 14.23 1.55 -13.75
C ASN A 299 14.57 1.67 -15.25
N ASN A 300 13.61 2.01 -16.11
CA ASN A 300 13.78 1.98 -17.56
C ASN A 300 13.97 3.37 -18.21
N ASP A 301 13.80 4.46 -17.48
CA ASP A 301 14.08 5.82 -17.95
C ASP A 301 14.43 6.69 -16.75
N GLN A 302 15.68 7.18 -16.70
CA GLN A 302 16.20 7.99 -15.60
C GLN A 302 15.42 9.30 -15.35
N ASP A 303 14.53 9.69 -16.27
CA ASP A 303 13.72 10.91 -16.21
C ASP A 303 12.21 10.69 -15.97
N THR A 304 11.73 9.45 -15.79
CA THR A 304 10.28 9.20 -15.58
C THR A 304 9.95 8.85 -14.13
N THR A 305 9.73 9.87 -13.30
CA THR A 305 9.15 9.69 -11.97
C THR A 305 7.63 9.57 -12.08
N ASN A 306 7.03 8.52 -11.51
CA ASN A 306 5.57 8.38 -11.44
C ASN A 306 5.07 8.73 -10.04
N TRP A 307 4.14 9.67 -9.96
CA TRP A 307 3.50 10.04 -8.70
C TRP A 307 2.37 9.06 -8.38
N ILE A 308 2.50 8.36 -7.26
CA ILE A 308 1.46 7.50 -6.71
C ILE A 308 0.87 8.14 -5.46
N GLY A 309 -0.35 7.73 -5.08
CA GLY A 309 -0.99 8.14 -3.83
C GLY A 309 -0.24 7.61 -2.60
N ILE A 310 -0.95 7.32 -1.51
CA ILE A 310 -0.32 6.82 -0.28
C ILE A 310 -0.18 5.29 -0.36
N PRO A 311 1.02 4.74 -0.62
CA PRO A 311 1.21 3.29 -0.68
C PRO A 311 1.13 2.66 0.71
N LEU A 312 0.71 1.39 0.76
CA LEU A 312 0.76 0.56 1.95
C LEU A 312 1.85 -0.50 1.77
N TRP A 313 3.00 -0.31 2.43
CA TRP A 313 4.19 -1.14 2.18
C TRP A 313 4.24 -2.45 2.96
N VAL A 314 3.52 -2.56 4.09
CA VAL A 314 3.57 -3.78 4.91
C VAL A 314 2.71 -4.88 4.32
N HIS A 315 3.35 -5.95 3.89
CA HIS A 315 2.72 -7.16 3.39
C HIS A 315 2.49 -8.19 4.50
N ARG A 316 1.29 -8.77 4.52
CA ARG A 316 0.83 -9.70 5.58
C ARG A 316 0.27 -11.02 5.07
N ARG A 317 0.37 -11.31 3.76
CA ARG A 317 -0.39 -12.41 3.12
C ARG A 317 0.46 -13.62 2.74
N CYS A 318 1.46 -13.43 1.88
CA CYS A 318 2.27 -14.51 1.34
C CYS A 318 3.67 -14.52 1.95
N THR A 319 4.21 -15.73 2.10
CA THR A 319 5.57 -15.95 2.61
C THR A 319 6.61 -15.77 1.50
N ASN A 320 7.88 -15.79 1.87
CA ASN A 320 8.93 -16.01 0.89
C ASN A 320 8.83 -17.42 0.28
N PRO A 321 9.16 -17.58 -1.01
CA PRO A 321 9.71 -16.57 -1.92
C PRO A 321 8.66 -15.77 -2.71
N MET A 322 7.36 -16.07 -2.58
CA MET A 322 6.30 -15.35 -3.31
C MET A 322 6.33 -13.84 -3.06
N PHE A 323 6.54 -13.45 -1.79
CA PHE A 323 6.70 -12.04 -1.42
C PHE A 323 7.91 -11.41 -2.12
N ALA A 324 9.08 -12.04 -2.02
CA ALA A 324 10.31 -11.55 -2.66
C ALA A 324 10.15 -11.39 -4.19
N ILE A 325 9.51 -12.36 -4.85
CA ILE A 325 9.21 -12.29 -6.29
C ILE A 325 8.39 -11.05 -6.60
N ALA A 326 7.23 -10.89 -5.95
CA ALA A 326 6.32 -9.76 -6.19
C ALA A 326 7.01 -8.42 -5.92
N ASN A 327 7.71 -8.31 -4.78
CA ASN A 327 8.39 -7.09 -4.35
C ASN A 327 9.47 -6.64 -5.34
N ALA A 328 10.27 -7.59 -5.83
CA ALA A 328 11.36 -7.31 -6.76
C ALA A 328 10.86 -6.91 -8.16
N ILE A 329 9.79 -7.54 -8.66
CA ILE A 329 9.34 -7.31 -10.04
C ILE A 329 8.34 -6.15 -10.18
N ALA A 330 7.59 -5.81 -9.13
CA ALA A 330 6.48 -4.87 -9.24
C ALA A 330 6.56 -3.65 -8.31
N TYR A 331 7.35 -3.70 -7.24
CA TYR A 331 7.33 -2.69 -6.17
C TYR A 331 8.72 -2.17 -5.75
N ASP A 332 9.74 -2.35 -6.60
CA ASP A 332 11.10 -1.83 -6.41
C ASP A 332 11.72 -2.16 -5.04
N ASN A 333 11.37 -3.34 -4.50
CA ASN A 333 11.77 -3.80 -3.17
C ASN A 333 11.34 -2.87 -2.00
N LYS A 334 10.31 -2.04 -2.19
CA LYS A 334 9.80 -1.13 -1.16
C LYS A 334 8.82 -1.77 -0.20
N MET A 335 8.20 -2.91 -0.54
CA MET A 335 7.34 -3.61 0.42
C MET A 335 8.19 -4.23 1.54
N VAL A 336 7.57 -4.37 2.71
CA VAL A 336 8.15 -4.97 3.91
C VAL A 336 7.30 -6.15 4.33
N LEU A 337 7.92 -7.29 4.63
CA LEU A 337 7.19 -8.43 5.15
C LEU A 337 6.94 -8.24 6.65
N SER A 338 5.70 -8.36 7.10
CA SER A 338 5.39 -8.21 8.54
C SER A 338 6.14 -9.23 9.40
N LYS A 339 6.51 -8.85 10.64
CA LYS A 339 7.26 -9.71 11.60
C LYS A 339 6.65 -11.12 11.74
N ASN A 340 5.31 -11.23 11.77
CA ASN A 340 4.61 -12.52 11.87
C ASN A 340 4.82 -13.46 10.68
N MET A 341 5.10 -12.90 9.50
CA MET A 341 5.26 -13.65 8.25
C MET A 341 6.71 -14.00 7.96
N GLN A 342 7.69 -13.28 8.53
CA GLN A 342 9.12 -13.49 8.30
C GLN A 342 9.58 -14.90 8.71
N ASN A 343 9.01 -15.46 9.78
CA ASN A 343 9.35 -16.79 10.28
C ASN A 343 8.71 -17.94 9.49
N LEU A 344 7.79 -17.65 8.56
CA LEU A 344 7.08 -18.67 7.80
C LEU A 344 7.83 -18.94 6.49
N LYS A 345 8.27 -20.17 6.30
CA LYS A 345 8.87 -20.62 5.03
C LYS A 345 7.80 -21.11 4.06
N GLY A 346 7.82 -20.56 2.85
CA GLY A 346 7.04 -21.08 1.73
C GLY A 346 7.79 -22.15 0.94
N LYS A 347 7.12 -22.71 -0.06
CA LYS A 347 7.73 -23.63 -1.03
C LYS A 347 7.60 -23.06 -2.44
N THR A 348 8.62 -23.29 -3.26
CA THR A 348 8.54 -22.95 -4.68
C THR A 348 9.33 -23.94 -5.51
N LYS A 349 8.97 -24.07 -6.78
CA LYS A 349 9.77 -24.79 -7.77
C LYS A 349 9.38 -24.34 -9.17
N TRP A 350 10.38 -24.26 -10.05
CA TRP A 350 10.16 -24.18 -11.48
C TRP A 350 10.32 -25.56 -12.10
N PHE A 351 9.24 -26.09 -12.67
CA PHE A 351 9.27 -27.31 -13.49
C PHE A 351 9.61 -26.93 -14.93
N ASN A 352 10.87 -27.16 -15.32
CA ASN A 352 11.36 -26.85 -16.66
C ASN A 352 10.84 -27.88 -17.67
N ILE A 353 9.74 -27.53 -18.35
CA ILE A 353 9.05 -28.44 -19.28
C ILE A 353 8.95 -27.80 -20.66
N LYS A 354 9.74 -28.37 -21.59
CA LYS A 354 9.71 -28.03 -23.02
C LYS A 354 8.62 -28.83 -23.74
N GLY A 355 8.20 -28.32 -24.88
CA GLY A 355 7.25 -28.98 -25.77
C GLY A 355 6.82 -28.05 -26.89
N LYS A 356 5.96 -28.55 -27.77
CA LYS A 356 5.45 -27.77 -28.91
C LYS A 356 4.13 -27.10 -28.54
N ALA A 357 4.05 -25.79 -28.69
CA ALA A 357 2.83 -25.04 -28.44
C ALA A 357 1.85 -25.15 -29.63
N ILE A 358 0.59 -25.47 -29.34
CA ILE A 358 -0.52 -25.35 -30.28
C ILE A 358 -1.51 -24.36 -29.70
N GLU A 359 -1.57 -23.17 -30.32
CA GLU A 359 -2.38 -22.03 -29.86
C GLU A 359 -2.08 -21.66 -28.40
N ASN A 360 -0.79 -21.44 -28.12
CA ASN A 360 -0.27 -21.13 -26.78
C ASN A 360 -0.60 -22.19 -25.73
N TYR A 361 -0.68 -23.46 -26.11
CA TYR A 361 -0.80 -24.58 -25.16
C TYR A 361 0.25 -25.65 -25.46
N VAL A 362 1.08 -25.97 -24.46
CA VAL A 362 2.06 -27.04 -24.50
C VAL A 362 1.50 -28.23 -23.72
N LYS A 363 1.35 -29.37 -24.39
CA LYS A 363 0.66 -30.56 -23.82
C LYS A 363 1.42 -31.12 -22.61
N GLU A 364 2.74 -31.18 -22.72
CA GLU A 364 3.67 -31.70 -21.73
C GLU A 364 3.60 -30.90 -20.43
N GLN A 365 3.41 -29.58 -20.51
CA GLN A 365 3.21 -28.73 -19.33
C GLN A 365 1.90 -29.07 -18.60
N GLY A 366 0.83 -29.37 -19.34
CA GLY A 366 -0.45 -29.81 -18.77
C GLY A 366 -0.37 -31.20 -18.13
N GLU A 367 0.34 -32.13 -18.77
CA GLU A 367 0.58 -33.46 -18.21
C GLU A 367 1.43 -33.40 -16.92
N LYS A 368 2.45 -32.54 -16.89
CA LYS A 368 3.22 -32.31 -15.65
C LYS A 368 2.38 -31.71 -14.54
N LEU A 369 1.52 -30.73 -14.86
CA LEU A 369 0.58 -30.18 -13.87
C LEU A 369 -0.31 -31.28 -13.29
N ARG A 370 -0.88 -32.14 -14.14
CA ARG A 370 -1.74 -33.25 -13.72
C ARG A 370 -1.01 -34.18 -12.75
N GLU A 371 0.22 -34.57 -13.07
CA GLU A 371 1.08 -35.39 -12.21
C GLU A 371 1.29 -34.72 -10.83
N GLU A 372 1.69 -33.45 -10.82
CA GLU A 372 1.94 -32.70 -9.59
C GLU A 372 0.67 -32.56 -8.74
N LEU A 373 -0.49 -32.32 -9.35
CA LEU A 373 -1.76 -32.22 -8.62
C LEU A 373 -2.19 -33.57 -8.02
N ILE A 374 -1.96 -34.68 -8.73
CA ILE A 374 -2.24 -36.02 -8.19
C ILE A 374 -1.34 -36.31 -6.99
N ASN A 375 -0.03 -36.03 -7.11
CA ASN A 375 0.92 -36.22 -6.02
C ASN A 375 0.60 -35.31 -4.83
N LYS A 376 0.29 -34.05 -5.09
CA LYS A 376 -0.10 -33.08 -4.05
C LYS A 376 -1.38 -33.50 -3.35
N LYS A 377 -2.39 -34.01 -4.07
CA LYS A 377 -3.63 -34.49 -3.46
C LYS A 377 -3.37 -35.70 -2.54
N LYS A 378 -2.45 -36.60 -2.91
CA LYS A 378 -2.02 -37.70 -2.03
C LYS A 378 -1.38 -37.16 -0.75
N GLU A 379 -0.37 -36.28 -0.89
CA GLU A 379 0.30 -35.59 0.24
C GLU A 379 -0.72 -34.89 1.17
N LEU A 380 -1.69 -34.17 0.60
CA LEU A 380 -2.71 -33.44 1.36
C LEU A 380 -3.75 -34.37 2.01
N SER A 381 -4.03 -35.54 1.42
CA SER A 381 -4.99 -36.49 1.98
C SER A 381 -4.46 -37.22 3.21
N GLU A 382 -3.14 -37.39 3.30
CA GLU A 382 -2.43 -37.98 4.44
C GLU A 382 -2.29 -37.00 5.61
N ASN A 383 -2.47 -35.69 5.36
CA ASN A 383 -2.41 -34.64 6.37
C ASN A 383 -3.80 -34.05 6.66
N HIS A 384 -4.40 -34.46 7.79
CA HIS A 384 -5.76 -34.07 8.18
C HIS A 384 -6.00 -32.55 8.26
N GLU A 385 -4.98 -31.73 8.51
CA GLU A 385 -5.11 -30.25 8.56
C GLU A 385 -5.17 -29.59 7.16
N LEU A 386 -4.83 -30.32 6.11
CA LEU A 386 -4.64 -29.78 4.75
C LEU A 386 -5.67 -30.29 3.73
N LYS A 387 -6.54 -31.21 4.14
CA LYS A 387 -7.42 -32.02 3.30
C LYS A 387 -8.38 -31.23 2.39
N ASP A 388 -8.74 -30.00 2.78
CA ASP A 388 -9.70 -29.14 2.04
C ASP A 388 -9.07 -27.85 1.48
N LYS A 389 -7.75 -27.83 1.30
CA LYS A 389 -7.07 -26.63 0.78
C LYS A 389 -7.36 -26.42 -0.70
N LYS A 390 -7.74 -25.17 -1.02
CA LYS A 390 -7.90 -24.71 -2.41
C LYS A 390 -6.54 -24.62 -3.09
N ILE A 391 -6.45 -25.12 -4.32
CA ILE A 391 -5.31 -25.01 -5.22
C ILE A 391 -5.77 -24.19 -6.42
N TYR A 392 -5.01 -23.15 -6.78
CA TYR A 392 -5.26 -22.41 -8.01
C TYR A 392 -4.28 -22.78 -9.10
N VAL A 393 -4.80 -23.00 -10.30
CA VAL A 393 -4.03 -23.14 -11.52
C VAL A 393 -4.27 -21.89 -12.34
N ILE A 394 -3.23 -21.07 -12.42
CA ILE A 394 -3.25 -19.77 -13.09
C ILE A 394 -2.48 -19.90 -14.41
N THR A 395 -2.95 -19.24 -15.44
CA THR A 395 -2.23 -19.15 -16.72
C THR A 395 -2.46 -17.78 -17.38
N PRO A 396 -1.51 -17.26 -18.17
CA PRO A 396 -1.72 -16.03 -18.94
C PRO A 396 -2.84 -16.17 -19.99
N PHE A 397 -3.07 -17.38 -20.50
CA PHE A 397 -3.84 -17.60 -21.73
C PHE A 397 -5.19 -18.29 -21.49
N LYS A 398 -6.26 -17.74 -22.07
CA LYS A 398 -7.61 -18.33 -21.98
C LYS A 398 -7.68 -19.75 -22.56
N ASN A 399 -6.97 -20.02 -23.66
CA ASN A 399 -6.96 -21.35 -24.28
C ASN A 399 -6.29 -22.40 -23.39
N VAL A 400 -5.19 -22.04 -22.73
CA VAL A 400 -4.53 -22.92 -21.73
C VAL A 400 -5.48 -23.24 -20.61
N ALA A 401 -6.15 -22.22 -20.04
CA ALA A 401 -7.09 -22.44 -18.94
C ALA A 401 -8.21 -23.42 -19.35
N LYS A 402 -8.75 -23.26 -20.58
CA LYS A 402 -9.76 -24.16 -21.13
C LYS A 402 -9.23 -25.60 -21.29
N LYS A 403 -8.06 -25.77 -21.90
CA LYS A 403 -7.45 -27.09 -22.14
C LYS A 403 -7.04 -27.80 -20.83
N LEU A 404 -6.45 -27.09 -19.87
CA LEU A 404 -6.13 -27.61 -18.54
C LEU A 404 -7.39 -28.02 -17.78
N SER A 405 -8.44 -27.19 -17.82
CA SER A 405 -9.72 -27.54 -17.19
C SER A 405 -10.31 -28.82 -17.78
N ALA A 406 -10.21 -29.01 -19.10
CA ALA A 406 -10.69 -30.23 -19.77
C ALA A 406 -9.83 -31.45 -19.42
N LEU A 407 -8.51 -31.30 -19.39
CA LEU A 407 -7.57 -32.35 -19.02
C LEU A 407 -7.83 -32.88 -17.61
N LEU A 408 -7.94 -31.96 -16.65
CA LEU A 408 -8.03 -32.31 -15.23
C LEU A 408 -9.42 -32.85 -14.84
N LYS A 409 -10.48 -32.56 -15.61
CA LYS A 409 -11.85 -33.07 -15.35
C LYS A 409 -11.93 -34.59 -15.27
N ASN A 410 -11.05 -35.30 -15.96
CA ASN A 410 -11.02 -36.75 -15.95
C ASN A 410 -10.46 -37.33 -14.65
N ASP A 411 -9.65 -36.56 -13.90
CA ASP A 411 -8.98 -37.02 -12.68
C ASP A 411 -9.60 -36.43 -11.40
N PHE A 412 -10.34 -35.33 -11.55
CA PHE A 412 -10.94 -34.61 -10.44
C PHE A 412 -12.40 -34.26 -10.77
N ASP A 413 -13.32 -34.86 -10.01
CA ASP A 413 -14.79 -34.72 -10.21
C ASP A 413 -15.31 -33.27 -10.06
N LYS A 414 -14.54 -32.39 -9.40
CA LYS A 414 -14.95 -31.03 -9.04
C LYS A 414 -13.93 -30.00 -9.52
N ILE A 415 -14.03 -29.64 -10.81
CA ILE A 415 -13.27 -28.56 -11.44
C ILE A 415 -14.20 -27.50 -12.03
N ASN A 416 -14.01 -26.27 -11.58
CA ASN A 416 -14.72 -25.05 -11.96
C ASN A 416 -16.24 -25.05 -11.70
N SER A 417 -16.76 -25.90 -10.81
CA SER A 417 -18.15 -25.85 -10.30
C SER A 417 -18.25 -24.99 -9.02
N ASN A 418 -18.78 -23.77 -9.15
CA ASN A 418 -19.16 -22.86 -8.07
C ASN A 418 -18.19 -22.72 -6.86
N SER A 419 -17.03 -22.09 -7.07
CA SER A 419 -16.22 -21.29 -6.12
C SER A 419 -15.72 -21.88 -4.78
N HIS A 420 -16.14 -23.09 -4.40
CA HIS A 420 -15.78 -23.78 -3.14
C HIS A 420 -15.06 -25.11 -3.36
N GLU A 421 -14.47 -25.32 -4.54
CA GLU A 421 -13.74 -26.53 -4.90
C GLU A 421 -12.28 -26.53 -4.45
N SER A 422 -11.70 -27.73 -4.40
CA SER A 422 -10.28 -27.94 -4.08
C SER A 422 -9.34 -27.50 -5.20
N ILE A 423 -9.76 -27.50 -6.47
CA ILE A 423 -8.93 -27.05 -7.60
C ILE A 423 -9.73 -26.11 -8.49
N SER A 424 -9.19 -24.93 -8.77
CA SER A 424 -9.79 -23.97 -9.70
C SER A 424 -8.77 -23.57 -10.77
N VAL A 425 -9.19 -23.53 -12.04
CA VAL A 425 -8.32 -23.24 -13.18
C VAL A 425 -8.81 -21.99 -13.90
N GLY A 426 -7.91 -21.06 -14.23
CA GLY A 426 -8.30 -19.81 -14.86
C GLY A 426 -7.15 -18.90 -15.25
N THR A 427 -7.48 -17.77 -15.85
CA THR A 427 -6.52 -16.69 -16.07
C THR A 427 -6.39 -15.81 -14.82
N VAL A 428 -5.37 -14.95 -14.76
CA VAL A 428 -5.14 -14.03 -13.63
C VAL A 428 -6.40 -13.22 -13.22
N HIS A 429 -7.25 -12.88 -14.18
CA HIS A 429 -8.48 -12.10 -13.97
C HIS A 429 -9.54 -12.85 -13.13
N ILE A 430 -9.59 -14.19 -13.20
CA ILE A 430 -10.58 -15.00 -12.47
C ILE A 430 -10.24 -15.07 -10.96
N PHE A 431 -8.96 -14.92 -10.63
CA PHE A 431 -8.42 -15.09 -9.28
C PHE A 431 -8.17 -13.77 -8.55
N GLN A 432 -8.48 -12.64 -9.17
CA GLN A 432 -8.40 -11.34 -8.52
C GLN A 432 -9.24 -11.30 -7.24
N GLY A 433 -8.70 -10.69 -6.18
CA GLY A 433 -9.33 -10.62 -4.85
C GLY A 433 -9.44 -11.97 -4.13
N LYS A 434 -9.06 -13.09 -4.77
CA LYS A 434 -9.03 -14.43 -4.18
C LYS A 434 -7.62 -14.80 -3.78
N GLU A 435 -7.47 -15.89 -3.02
CA GLU A 435 -6.18 -16.39 -2.53
C GLU A 435 -6.28 -17.89 -2.26
N ALA A 436 -5.16 -18.59 -2.41
CA ALA A 436 -5.06 -20.03 -2.18
C ALA A 436 -3.76 -20.37 -1.43
N PRO A 437 -3.77 -21.40 -0.57
CA PRO A 437 -2.54 -21.93 0.00
C PRO A 437 -1.49 -22.31 -1.04
N ILE A 438 -1.92 -22.89 -2.16
CA ILE A 438 -1.06 -23.42 -3.22
C ILE A 438 -1.50 -22.83 -4.57
N VAL A 439 -0.54 -22.37 -5.37
CA VAL A 439 -0.77 -21.90 -6.73
C VAL A 439 0.24 -22.53 -7.69
N TYR A 440 -0.26 -23.01 -8.83
CA TYR A 440 0.53 -23.40 -9.99
C TYR A 440 0.31 -22.39 -11.12
N LEU A 441 1.38 -21.81 -11.65
CA LEU A 441 1.37 -20.97 -12.84
C LEU A 441 1.83 -21.78 -14.05
N VAL A 442 0.97 -21.95 -15.05
CA VAL A 442 1.29 -22.64 -16.30
C VAL A 442 1.46 -21.63 -17.43
N MET A 443 2.67 -21.59 -18.00
CA MET A 443 3.07 -20.54 -18.94
C MET A 443 2.47 -20.75 -20.33
N GLY A 444 2.56 -21.94 -20.92
CA GLY A 444 1.88 -22.31 -22.16
C GLY A 444 2.55 -21.90 -23.48
N ALA A 445 3.72 -21.28 -23.47
CA ALA A 445 4.45 -20.90 -24.70
C ALA A 445 5.69 -21.77 -24.96
N ASP A 446 6.16 -21.71 -26.19
CA ASP A 446 7.40 -22.31 -26.72
C ASP A 446 8.18 -21.28 -27.58
N GLU A 447 9.31 -21.69 -28.18
CA GLU A 447 10.13 -20.82 -29.04
C GLU A 447 9.37 -20.30 -30.27
N GLN A 448 8.41 -21.06 -30.83
CA GLN A 448 7.61 -20.66 -31.99
C GLN A 448 6.56 -19.60 -31.63
N THR A 449 6.21 -19.51 -30.35
CA THR A 449 5.23 -18.58 -29.77
C THR A 449 5.89 -17.55 -28.86
N ILE A 450 7.16 -17.18 -29.13
CA ILE A 450 7.94 -16.26 -28.31
C ILE A 450 7.26 -14.92 -28.06
N ASN A 451 6.56 -14.35 -29.05
CA ASN A 451 5.83 -13.08 -28.87
C ASN A 451 4.72 -13.20 -27.81
N ALA A 452 4.07 -14.36 -27.68
CA ALA A 452 3.09 -14.62 -26.64
C ALA A 452 3.78 -14.77 -25.28
N ALA A 453 4.94 -15.44 -25.25
CA ALA A 453 5.78 -15.56 -24.06
C ALA A 453 6.22 -14.19 -23.53
N GLU A 454 6.74 -13.33 -24.41
CA GLU A 454 7.13 -11.95 -24.13
C GLU A 454 5.95 -11.14 -23.59
N TRP A 455 4.82 -11.10 -24.30
CA TRP A 455 3.62 -10.40 -23.86
C TRP A 455 3.19 -10.76 -22.44
N ALA A 456 3.29 -12.04 -22.07
CA ALA A 456 2.87 -12.52 -20.75
C ALA A 456 3.77 -12.03 -19.60
N VAL A 457 5.00 -11.60 -19.88
CA VAL A 457 6.04 -11.35 -18.86
C VAL A 457 6.74 -10.00 -18.99
N THR A 458 6.52 -9.25 -20.08
CA THR A 458 7.04 -7.88 -20.27
C THR A 458 6.59 -6.98 -19.12
N GLU A 459 5.30 -7.00 -18.81
CA GLU A 459 4.74 -6.31 -17.65
C GLU A 459 4.67 -7.25 -16.44
N PRO A 460 4.99 -6.78 -15.22
CA PRO A 460 5.02 -7.64 -14.03
C PRO A 460 3.63 -8.08 -13.57
N ASN A 461 2.56 -7.44 -14.06
CA ASN A 461 1.17 -7.63 -13.66
C ASN A 461 0.73 -9.10 -13.52
N ILE A 462 0.99 -9.95 -14.53
CA ILE A 462 0.54 -11.35 -14.54
C ILE A 462 1.28 -12.18 -13.47
N ILE A 463 2.60 -12.03 -13.41
CA ILE A 463 3.46 -12.78 -12.48
C ILE A 463 3.25 -12.30 -11.04
N ASN A 464 3.14 -10.99 -10.85
CA ASN A 464 2.83 -10.37 -9.56
C ASN A 464 1.51 -10.92 -9.01
N VAL A 465 0.45 -10.93 -9.82
CA VAL A 465 -0.84 -11.51 -9.40
C VAL A 465 -0.69 -12.98 -9.08
N ALA A 466 -0.08 -13.79 -9.95
CA ALA A 466 0.07 -15.22 -9.75
C ALA A 466 0.83 -15.55 -8.45
N ALA A 467 1.96 -14.89 -8.21
CA ALA A 467 2.76 -15.07 -7.00
C ALA A 467 2.01 -14.60 -5.74
N THR A 468 1.35 -13.44 -5.78
CA THR A 468 0.62 -12.89 -4.62
C THR A 468 -0.68 -13.63 -4.30
N ARG A 469 -1.20 -14.47 -5.20
CA ARG A 469 -2.33 -15.36 -4.92
C ARG A 469 -1.94 -16.56 -4.05
N ALA A 470 -0.68 -16.98 -4.08
CA ALA A 470 -0.16 -18.07 -3.25
C ALA A 470 0.15 -17.58 -1.84
N LYS A 471 -0.42 -18.20 -0.82
CA LYS A 471 -0.04 -17.93 0.57
C LYS A 471 1.22 -18.66 1.01
N LYS A 472 1.38 -19.93 0.61
CA LYS A 472 2.43 -20.84 1.13
C LYS A 472 3.24 -21.52 0.04
N GLU A 473 2.63 -21.96 -1.05
CA GLU A 473 3.34 -22.68 -2.11
C GLU A 473 3.06 -22.07 -3.49
N PHE A 474 4.11 -21.80 -4.26
CA PHE A 474 4.00 -21.25 -5.61
C PHE A 474 4.91 -21.98 -6.58
N TYR A 475 4.31 -22.59 -7.60
CA TYR A 475 5.01 -23.40 -8.58
C TYR A 475 4.83 -22.83 -9.98
N ILE A 476 5.88 -22.88 -10.81
CA ILE A 476 5.82 -22.46 -12.21
C ILE A 476 6.09 -23.68 -13.09
N ILE A 477 5.28 -23.87 -14.13
CA ILE A 477 5.45 -24.92 -15.14
C ILE A 477 5.59 -24.25 -16.50
N GLY A 478 6.74 -24.43 -17.14
CA GLY A 478 7.06 -23.81 -18.42
C GLY A 478 8.51 -24.06 -18.85
N ASP A 479 8.84 -23.69 -20.09
CA ASP A 479 10.21 -23.76 -20.60
C ASP A 479 11.08 -22.68 -19.93
N LYS A 480 11.87 -23.07 -18.93
CA LYS A 480 12.72 -22.15 -18.18
C LYS A 480 13.75 -21.46 -19.09
N GLU A 481 14.23 -22.18 -20.11
CA GLU A 481 15.24 -21.65 -21.04
C GLU A 481 14.68 -20.58 -21.96
N LEU A 482 13.42 -20.72 -22.37
CA LEU A 482 12.70 -19.68 -23.11
C LEU A 482 12.55 -18.40 -22.26
N TYR A 483 12.12 -18.54 -21.00
CA TYR A 483 11.77 -17.40 -20.15
C TYR A 483 12.95 -16.74 -19.43
N LYS A 484 14.12 -17.37 -19.32
CA LYS A 484 15.25 -16.86 -18.51
C LYS A 484 15.70 -15.44 -18.87
N ASN A 485 15.49 -15.02 -20.11
CA ASN A 485 15.89 -13.71 -20.61
C ASN A 485 14.70 -12.79 -20.92
N LEU A 486 13.47 -13.17 -20.57
CA LEU A 486 12.26 -12.41 -20.92
C LEU A 486 11.70 -11.63 -19.73
N GLY A 487 11.62 -10.32 -19.89
CA GLY A 487 10.92 -9.40 -18.97
C GLY A 487 11.22 -9.65 -17.49
N CYS A 488 10.16 -9.75 -16.67
CA CYS A 488 10.28 -9.96 -15.23
C CYS A 488 10.67 -11.41 -14.83
N MET A 489 10.75 -12.35 -15.76
CA MET A 489 11.06 -13.76 -15.44
C MET A 489 12.50 -13.97 -15.05
N LYS A 490 13.44 -13.19 -15.62
CA LYS A 490 14.86 -13.24 -15.21
C LYS A 490 14.99 -13.10 -13.69
N LYS A 491 14.38 -12.05 -13.13
CA LYS A 491 14.43 -11.78 -11.69
C LYS A 491 13.67 -12.84 -10.88
N THR A 492 12.54 -13.30 -11.41
CA THR A 492 11.74 -14.37 -10.78
C THR A 492 12.53 -15.66 -10.65
N ILE A 493 13.27 -16.05 -11.70
CA ILE A 493 14.11 -17.25 -11.73
C ILE A 493 15.28 -17.11 -10.75
N GLU A 494 15.98 -15.98 -10.75
CA GLU A 494 17.07 -15.71 -9.80
C GLU A 494 16.61 -15.89 -8.34
N ILE A 495 15.41 -15.38 -7.99
CA ILE A 495 14.86 -15.48 -6.64
C ILE A 495 14.47 -16.93 -6.31
N ILE A 496 13.84 -17.65 -7.23
CA ILE A 496 13.46 -19.05 -7.03
C ILE A 496 14.70 -19.93 -6.83
N ASP A 497 15.72 -19.76 -7.67
CA ASP A 497 16.95 -20.57 -7.62
C ASP A 497 17.72 -20.30 -6.33
N LYS A 498 17.89 -19.03 -5.94
CA LYS A 498 18.52 -18.66 -4.67
C LYS A 498 17.75 -19.22 -3.47
N TYR A 499 16.43 -19.08 -3.45
CA TYR A 499 15.62 -19.55 -2.33
C TYR A 499 15.70 -21.07 -2.14
N ASN A 500 15.75 -21.83 -3.24
CA ASN A 500 15.89 -23.28 -3.19
C ASN A 500 17.29 -23.70 -2.73
N GLN A 501 18.35 -23.00 -3.16
CA GLN A 501 19.71 -23.23 -2.66
C GLN A 501 19.86 -22.96 -1.16
N ASP A 502 19.17 -21.95 -0.62
CA ASP A 502 19.18 -21.63 0.81
C ASP A 502 18.29 -22.58 1.66
N SER A 503 17.50 -23.43 1.01
CA SER A 503 16.53 -24.34 1.66
C SER A 503 16.96 -25.81 1.66
N ASP A 504 17.88 -26.19 0.75
CA ASP A 504 18.57 -27.48 0.71
C ASP A 504 19.78 -27.47 1.66
#